data_AF-A0A1E4R8E2-F1
#
_entry.id   AF-A0A1E4R8E2-F1
#
_cell.length_a   1.000
_cell.length_b   1.000
_cell.length_c   1.000
_cell.angle_alpha   90.00
_cell.angle_beta   90.00
_cell.angle_gamma   90.00
#
_symmetry.space_group_name_H-M   'P 1'
#
loop_
_entity.id
_entity.type
_entity.pdbx_description
1 polymer ?
#
loop_
_entity_poly.entity_id
_entity_poly.type
_entity_poly.pdbx_seq_one_letter_code
_entity_poly.pdbx_strand_id
1 'polypeptide(L)'
;MHYQFELMSLSNLYQVFEQQLRKWLFEEMTNRHNEYINQIEITLKSDEDYGKFYSQFGALTKVLKELNLTFTMPLEVEWSDEDLKNLFSLVEEVVEIPIVETEIWRSIRECNLISNTFKHGNGHSAKVLYKIRPELFKKIDETKLMILYLTTNLEEVLDVDKVSFEKYANAMKDFWNKIKSHQSGSIKLEIDISSENNIEEKA
;
A
#
# COMPACT_ATOMS: atom_id res chain seq x y z
N MET A 1 12.82 -24.61 0.60
CA MET A 1 11.39 -24.63 0.20
C MET A 1 10.52 -23.76 1.09
N HIS A 2 10.71 -23.75 2.41
CA HIS A 2 9.96 -22.86 3.32
C HIS A 2 10.06 -21.37 2.92
N TYR A 3 11.28 -20.88 2.72
CA TYR A 3 11.55 -19.53 2.24
C TYR A 3 10.78 -19.16 0.96
N GLN A 4 10.89 -19.99 -0.10
CA GLN A 4 10.19 -19.72 -1.36
C GLN A 4 8.68 -19.77 -1.18
N PHE A 5 8.18 -20.74 -0.41
CA PHE A 5 6.74 -20.92 -0.21
C PHE A 5 6.12 -19.71 0.48
N GLU A 6 6.72 -19.20 1.56
CA GLU A 6 6.15 -18.08 2.31
C GLU A 6 6.19 -16.77 1.52
N LEU A 7 7.35 -16.41 0.96
CA LEU A 7 7.48 -15.16 0.21
C LEU A 7 6.69 -15.16 -1.09
N MET A 8 6.57 -16.31 -1.75
CA MET A 8 5.72 -16.45 -2.94
C MET A 8 4.24 -16.39 -2.58
N SER A 9 3.81 -17.05 -1.50
CA SER A 9 2.43 -16.98 -1.02
C SER A 9 2.04 -15.55 -0.65
N LEU A 10 2.92 -14.85 0.09
CA LEU A 10 2.72 -13.46 0.45
C LEU A 10 2.69 -12.54 -0.79
N SER A 11 3.60 -12.75 -1.73
CA SER A 11 3.66 -11.98 -2.97
C SER A 11 2.42 -12.16 -3.83
N ASN A 12 1.92 -13.39 -3.94
CA ASN A 12 0.71 -13.69 -4.70
C ASN A 12 -0.53 -13.08 -4.03
N LEU A 13 -0.64 -13.20 -2.70
CA LEU A 13 -1.73 -12.56 -1.94
C LEU A 13 -1.73 -11.05 -2.15
N TYR A 14 -0.56 -10.42 -2.02
CA TYR A 14 -0.39 -9.00 -2.25
C TYR A 14 -0.77 -8.59 -3.69
N GLN A 15 -0.36 -9.36 -4.70
CA GLN A 15 -0.72 -9.09 -6.09
C GLN A 15 -2.23 -9.15 -6.31
N VAL A 16 -2.92 -10.12 -5.73
CA VAL A 16 -4.40 -10.22 -5.81
C VAL A 16 -5.06 -9.01 -5.16
N PHE A 17 -4.63 -8.64 -3.94
CA PHE A 17 -5.11 -7.45 -3.25
C PHE A 17 -4.91 -6.19 -4.09
N GLU A 18 -3.71 -6.01 -4.66
CA GLU A 18 -3.38 -4.85 -5.48
C GLU A 18 -4.28 -4.74 -6.72
N GLN A 19 -4.53 -5.86 -7.41
CA GLN A 19 -5.43 -5.86 -8.56
C GLN A 19 -6.88 -5.55 -8.18
N GLN A 20 -7.34 -6.04 -7.03
CA GLN A 20 -8.68 -5.71 -6.52
C GLN A 20 -8.80 -4.23 -6.18
N LEU A 21 -7.81 -3.64 -5.51
CA LEU A 21 -7.78 -2.21 -5.20
C LEU A 21 -7.77 -1.34 -6.46
N ARG A 22 -6.97 -1.72 -7.47
CA ARG A 22 -6.91 -1.03 -8.75
C ARG A 22 -8.25 -1.05 -9.48
N LYS A 23 -8.90 -2.21 -9.51
CA LYS A 23 -10.24 -2.36 -10.09
C LYS A 23 -11.25 -1.49 -9.35
N TRP A 24 -11.28 -1.56 -8.02
CA TRP A 24 -12.20 -0.78 -7.20
C TRP A 24 -12.02 0.73 -7.42
N LEU A 25 -10.78 1.23 -7.39
CA LEU A 25 -10.49 2.64 -7.67
C LEU A 25 -10.97 3.05 -9.07
N PHE A 26 -10.75 2.21 -10.08
CA PHE A 26 -11.23 2.49 -11.43
C PHE A 26 -12.76 2.54 -11.51
N GLU A 27 -13.46 1.63 -10.83
CA GLU A 27 -14.92 1.65 -10.76
C GLU A 27 -15.43 2.92 -10.07
N GLU A 28 -14.83 3.33 -8.94
CA GLU A 28 -15.18 4.58 -8.25
C GLU A 28 -14.91 5.82 -9.12
N MET A 29 -13.85 5.80 -9.92
CA MET A 29 -13.49 6.90 -10.84
C MET A 29 -14.41 7.00 -12.07
N THR A 30 -15.00 5.89 -12.54
CA THR A 30 -15.66 5.83 -13.86
C THR A 30 -17.18 5.67 -13.83
N ASN A 31 -17.77 5.40 -12.65
CA ASN A 31 -19.20 5.17 -12.54
C ASN A 31 -20.03 6.46 -12.71
N ARG A 32 -20.71 6.59 -13.86
CA ARG A 32 -21.53 7.77 -14.24
C ARG A 32 -22.79 8.00 -13.40
N HIS A 33 -23.19 7.02 -12.58
CA HIS A 33 -24.45 7.02 -11.82
C HIS A 33 -24.24 7.15 -10.31
N ASN A 34 -23.09 7.63 -9.85
CA ASN A 34 -22.99 8.04 -8.46
C ASN A 34 -23.85 9.31 -8.29
N GLU A 35 -25.02 9.17 -7.66
CA GLU A 35 -25.97 10.27 -7.42
C GLU A 35 -25.34 11.37 -6.54
N TYR A 36 -24.22 11.05 -5.88
CA TYR A 36 -23.24 11.99 -5.36
C TYR A 36 -22.24 12.35 -6.48
N ILE A 37 -22.71 13.18 -7.41
CA ILE A 37 -21.98 13.88 -8.49
C ILE A 37 -20.56 13.37 -8.75
N ASN A 38 -20.35 12.74 -9.92
CA ASN A 38 -19.06 12.54 -10.58
C ASN A 38 -18.03 13.63 -10.20
N GLN A 39 -17.10 13.35 -9.27
CA GLN A 39 -16.11 14.33 -8.80
C GLN A 39 -14.66 13.94 -9.09
N ILE A 40 -14.44 12.90 -9.90
CA ILE A 40 -13.09 12.48 -10.30
C ILE A 40 -13.00 12.53 -11.83
N GLU A 41 -12.50 13.66 -12.35
CA GLU A 41 -12.12 13.76 -13.76
C GLU A 41 -10.62 13.45 -13.86
N ILE A 42 -10.28 12.29 -14.42
CA ILE A 42 -8.90 11.90 -14.67
C ILE A 42 -8.62 12.08 -16.16
N THR A 43 -7.85 13.11 -16.48
CA THR A 43 -7.33 13.33 -17.83
C THR A 43 -5.98 12.62 -17.96
N LEU A 44 -6.00 11.37 -18.41
CA LEU A 44 -4.76 10.71 -18.88
C LEU A 44 -4.42 11.20 -20.29
N LYS A 45 -3.13 11.36 -20.59
CA LYS A 45 -2.68 11.90 -21.88
C LYS A 45 -2.80 10.87 -23.01
N SER A 46 -2.82 9.57 -22.69
CA SER A 46 -2.92 8.47 -23.66
C SER A 46 -3.35 7.13 -23.04
N ASP A 47 -3.75 6.16 -23.89
CA ASP A 47 -4.07 4.79 -23.47
C ASP A 47 -2.87 4.03 -22.86
N GLU A 48 -1.64 4.38 -23.25
CA GLU A 48 -0.40 3.83 -22.64
C GLU A 48 -0.23 4.23 -21.16
N ASP A 49 -0.82 5.35 -20.75
CA ASP A 49 -0.74 5.84 -19.37
C ASP A 49 -1.56 4.97 -18.40
N TYR A 50 -2.61 4.29 -18.88
CA TYR A 50 -3.35 3.31 -18.08
C TYR A 50 -2.47 2.12 -17.72
N GLY A 51 -1.75 1.52 -18.69
CA GLY A 51 -0.87 0.38 -18.43
C GLY A 51 0.23 0.67 -17.40
N LYS A 52 0.79 1.89 -17.45
CA LYS A 52 1.79 2.36 -16.47
C LYS A 52 1.19 2.62 -15.10
N PHE A 53 -0.05 3.13 -15.04
CA PHE A 53 -0.77 3.28 -13.78
C PHE A 53 -0.91 1.94 -13.05
N TYR A 54 -1.35 0.89 -13.75
CA TYR A 54 -1.57 -0.46 -13.20
C TYR A 54 -0.30 -1.15 -12.67
N SER A 55 0.90 -0.69 -13.04
CA SER A 55 2.17 -1.28 -12.60
C SER A 55 2.82 -0.55 -11.42
N GLN A 56 2.39 0.67 -11.09
CA GLN A 56 3.04 1.52 -10.09
C GLN A 56 2.21 1.67 -8.82
N PHE A 57 2.67 1.10 -7.70
CA PHE A 57 2.03 1.30 -6.40
C PHE A 57 2.28 2.70 -5.81
N GLY A 58 3.37 3.37 -6.22
CA GLY A 58 3.60 4.78 -5.90
C GLY A 58 2.48 5.68 -6.39
N ALA A 59 1.91 5.36 -7.57
CA ALA A 59 0.72 6.02 -8.08
C ALA A 59 -0.50 5.72 -7.21
N LEU A 60 -0.71 4.48 -6.75
CA LEU A 60 -1.82 4.13 -5.84
C LEU A 60 -1.80 4.96 -4.55
N THR A 61 -0.64 5.10 -3.91
CA THR A 61 -0.53 5.96 -2.70
C THR A 61 -0.88 7.42 -3.01
N LYS A 62 -0.41 7.94 -4.16
CA LYS A 62 -0.75 9.30 -4.59
C LYS A 62 -2.25 9.42 -4.83
N VAL A 63 -2.87 8.50 -5.55
CA VAL A 63 -4.32 8.49 -5.83
C VAL A 63 -5.13 8.48 -4.54
N LEU A 64 -4.84 7.56 -3.61
CA LEU A 64 -5.55 7.50 -2.33
C LEU A 64 -5.43 8.81 -1.55
N LYS A 65 -4.26 9.46 -1.60
CA LYS A 65 -4.02 10.76 -0.97
C LYS A 65 -4.79 11.89 -1.66
N GLU A 66 -4.74 11.96 -2.98
CA GLU A 66 -5.41 13.01 -3.76
C GLU A 66 -6.94 12.88 -3.70
N LEU A 67 -7.45 11.64 -3.70
CA LEU A 67 -8.87 11.38 -3.46
C LEU A 67 -9.29 11.71 -2.03
N ASN A 68 -8.34 11.88 -1.12
CA ASN A 68 -8.58 12.02 0.31
C ASN A 68 -9.49 10.91 0.85
N LEU A 69 -9.25 9.66 0.39
CA LEU A 69 -10.02 8.51 0.87
C LEU A 69 -9.70 8.27 2.34
N THR A 70 -10.72 7.95 3.13
CA THR A 70 -10.62 7.82 4.59
C THR A 70 -11.10 6.45 5.07
N PHE A 71 -10.61 6.01 6.22
CA PHE A 71 -11.27 4.97 7.00
C PHE A 71 -12.13 5.60 8.08
N THR A 72 -13.29 5.00 8.32
CA THR A 72 -14.07 5.25 9.54
C THR A 72 -13.46 4.43 10.67
N MET A 73 -12.96 5.12 11.68
CA MET A 73 -12.39 4.49 12.88
C MET A 73 -13.19 4.93 14.11
N PRO A 74 -13.45 4.02 15.06
CA PRO A 74 -14.07 4.39 16.32
C PRO A 74 -13.15 5.38 17.05
N LEU A 75 -13.72 6.48 17.55
CA LEU A 75 -13.01 7.42 18.40
C LEU A 75 -12.83 6.76 19.77
N GLU A 76 -11.59 6.42 20.13
CA GLU A 76 -11.27 6.00 21.49
C GLU A 76 -11.32 7.23 22.40
N VAL A 77 -12.51 7.54 22.91
CA VAL A 77 -12.68 8.57 23.95
C VAL A 77 -12.56 7.91 25.31
N GLU A 78 -11.52 8.28 26.05
CA GLU A 78 -11.46 8.01 27.49
C GLU A 78 -12.44 8.95 28.20
N TRP A 79 -13.64 8.43 28.49
CA TRP A 79 -14.62 9.14 29.31
C TRP A 79 -14.25 9.01 30.79
N SER A 80 -14.04 10.13 31.47
CA SER A 80 -13.76 10.15 32.91
C SER A 80 -15.00 9.93 33.79
N ASP A 81 -16.20 9.99 33.20
CA ASP A 81 -17.49 9.90 33.89
C ASP A 81 -18.32 8.75 33.31
N GLU A 82 -18.70 7.80 34.17
CA GLU A 82 -19.39 6.55 33.80
C GLU A 82 -20.85 6.80 33.35
N ASP A 83 -21.50 7.86 33.86
CA ASP A 83 -22.87 8.20 33.47
C ASP A 83 -22.91 8.83 32.07
N LEU A 84 -21.90 9.65 31.73
CA LEU A 84 -21.74 10.18 30.37
C LEU A 84 -21.33 9.09 29.37
N LYS A 85 -20.45 8.17 29.77
CA LYS A 85 -20.07 7.00 28.96
C LYS A 85 -21.29 6.13 28.61
N ASN A 86 -22.18 5.86 29.58
CA ASN A 86 -23.40 5.09 29.31
C ASN A 86 -24.38 5.86 28.40
N LEU A 87 -24.51 7.18 28.57
CA LEU A 87 -25.40 8.02 27.78
C LEU A 87 -24.94 8.17 26.31
N PHE A 88 -23.62 8.31 26.09
CA PHE A 88 -23.03 8.50 24.76
C PHE A 88 -22.48 7.22 24.13
N SER A 89 -22.43 6.08 24.84
CA SER A 89 -22.07 4.77 24.26
C SER A 89 -23.00 4.33 23.11
N LEU A 90 -24.17 4.96 22.97
CA LEU A 90 -25.12 4.73 21.88
C LEU A 90 -24.80 5.53 20.61
N VAL A 91 -23.87 6.48 20.68
CA VAL A 91 -23.37 7.24 19.54
C VAL A 91 -21.91 6.83 19.36
N GLU A 92 -21.65 5.89 18.45
CA GLU A 92 -20.28 5.61 18.04
C GLU A 92 -19.73 6.86 17.35
N GLU A 93 -19.05 7.72 18.11
CA GLU A 93 -18.28 8.80 17.51
C GLU A 93 -17.19 8.17 16.67
N VAL A 94 -17.22 8.49 15.38
CA VAL A 94 -16.27 7.95 14.41
C VAL A 94 -15.44 9.09 13.84
N VAL A 95 -14.15 8.83 13.66
CA VAL A 95 -13.23 9.74 12.99
C VAL A 95 -12.88 9.20 11.62
N GLU A 96 -12.79 10.12 10.68
CA GLU A 96 -12.31 9.89 9.33
C GLU A 96 -10.81 10.14 9.29
N ILE A 97 -10.03 9.09 9.05
CA ILE A 97 -8.58 9.17 8.96
C ILE A 97 -8.16 8.87 7.53
N PRO A 98 -7.34 9.71 6.87
CA PRO A 98 -6.84 9.44 5.53
C PRO A 98 -6.16 8.07 5.46
N ILE A 99 -6.58 7.22 4.52
CA ILE A 99 -6.11 5.83 4.40
C ILE A 99 -4.58 5.76 4.41
N VAL A 100 -3.93 6.68 3.69
CA VAL A 100 -2.47 6.71 3.51
C VAL A 100 -1.69 6.97 4.80
N GLU A 101 -2.34 7.50 5.84
CA GLU A 101 -1.73 7.82 7.12
C GLU A 101 -1.84 6.66 8.12
N THR A 102 -2.71 5.69 7.86
CA THR A 102 -3.03 4.58 8.76
C THR A 102 -1.96 3.49 8.80
N GLU A 103 -1.88 2.78 9.94
CA GLU A 103 -1.00 1.62 10.10
C GLU A 103 -1.35 0.45 9.16
N ILE A 104 -2.63 0.35 8.77
CA ILE A 104 -3.10 -0.61 7.78
C ILE A 104 -2.40 -0.37 6.44
N TRP A 105 -2.42 0.87 5.96
CA TRP A 105 -1.75 1.22 4.70
C TRP A 105 -0.24 1.09 4.79
N ARG A 106 0.37 1.47 5.94
CA ARG A 106 1.82 1.28 6.17
C ARG A 106 2.20 -0.20 6.08
N SER A 107 1.41 -1.09 6.67
CA SER A 107 1.63 -2.54 6.59
C SER A 107 1.50 -3.08 5.17
N ILE A 108 0.51 -2.61 4.41
CA ILE A 108 0.35 -2.96 2.99
C ILE A 108 1.53 -2.45 2.15
N ARG A 109 2.01 -1.22 2.41
CA ARG A 109 3.20 -0.65 1.75
C ARG A 109 4.46 -1.46 2.06
N GLU A 110 4.64 -1.89 3.30
CA GLU A 110 5.73 -2.79 3.67
C GLU A 110 5.64 -4.13 2.92
N CYS A 111 4.43 -4.72 2.82
CA CYS A 111 4.19 -5.93 2.05
C CYS A 111 4.52 -5.76 0.55
N ASN A 112 4.17 -4.62 -0.05
CA ASN A 112 4.55 -4.29 -1.43
C ASN A 112 6.08 -4.30 -1.61
N LEU A 113 6.81 -3.67 -0.68
CA LEU A 113 8.27 -3.61 -0.72
C LEU A 113 8.91 -4.99 -0.60
N ILE A 114 8.39 -5.84 0.30
CA ILE A 114 8.83 -7.23 0.44
C ILE A 114 8.56 -8.01 -0.85
N SER A 115 7.35 -7.94 -1.38
CA SER A 115 6.98 -8.65 -2.62
C SER A 115 7.85 -8.22 -3.80
N ASN A 116 8.02 -6.92 -4.01
CA ASN A 116 8.84 -6.41 -5.12
C ASN A 116 10.32 -6.74 -4.93
N THR A 117 10.83 -6.70 -3.70
CA THR A 117 12.19 -7.16 -3.40
C THR A 117 12.34 -8.64 -3.74
N PHE A 118 11.39 -9.48 -3.32
CA PHE A 118 11.41 -10.91 -3.63
C PHE A 118 11.30 -11.21 -5.14
N LYS A 119 10.53 -10.44 -5.91
CA LYS A 119 10.39 -10.66 -7.36
C LYS A 119 11.57 -10.14 -8.18
N HIS A 120 12.14 -9.01 -7.79
CA HIS A 120 13.10 -8.25 -8.63
C HIS A 120 14.51 -8.16 -8.03
N GLY A 121 14.74 -8.70 -6.83
CA GLY A 121 16.04 -8.67 -6.18
C GLY A 121 16.47 -7.27 -5.75
N ASN A 122 17.74 -6.94 -5.99
CA ASN A 122 18.41 -5.73 -5.51
C ASN A 122 18.02 -4.44 -6.30
N GLY A 123 16.75 -4.04 -6.21
CA GLY A 123 16.20 -2.86 -6.86
C GLY A 123 15.85 -1.70 -5.91
N HIS A 124 15.05 -0.75 -6.40
CA HIS A 124 14.55 0.38 -5.60
C HIS A 124 13.80 -0.08 -4.35
N SER A 125 12.90 -1.06 -4.48
CA SER A 125 12.14 -1.61 -3.35
C SER A 125 13.06 -2.21 -2.28
N ALA A 126 14.12 -2.92 -2.66
CA ALA A 126 15.08 -3.47 -1.71
C ALA A 126 15.82 -2.36 -0.94
N LYS A 127 16.21 -1.28 -1.63
CA LYS A 127 16.86 -0.12 -1.00
C LYS A 127 15.93 0.58 -0.01
N VAL A 128 14.67 0.77 -0.36
CA VAL A 128 13.67 1.38 0.54
C VAL A 128 13.36 0.47 1.72
N LEU A 129 13.14 -0.82 1.47
CA LEU A 129 12.88 -1.82 2.51
C LEU A 129 14.03 -1.88 3.52
N TYR A 130 15.28 -1.87 3.06
CA TYR A 130 16.44 -1.90 3.96
C TYR A 130 16.52 -0.68 4.88
N LYS A 131 16.04 0.49 4.45
CA LYS A 131 16.02 1.69 5.30
C LYS A 131 15.02 1.56 6.45
N ILE A 132 13.88 0.92 6.21
CA ILE A 132 12.79 0.80 7.19
C ILE A 132 12.85 -0.50 8.01
N ARG A 133 13.44 -1.55 7.44
CA ARG A 133 13.48 -2.92 7.97
C ARG A 133 14.85 -3.59 7.67
N PRO A 134 15.97 -3.04 8.17
CA PRO A 134 17.29 -3.60 7.92
C PRO A 134 17.45 -5.03 8.45
N GLU A 135 16.68 -5.40 9.48
CA GLU A 135 16.68 -6.71 10.12
C GLU A 135 16.22 -7.85 9.21
N LEU A 136 15.47 -7.54 8.14
CA LEU A 136 14.97 -8.52 7.16
C LEU A 136 16.05 -9.00 6.18
N PHE A 137 17.22 -8.34 6.12
CA PHE A 137 18.27 -8.67 5.15
C PHE A 137 19.35 -9.51 5.81
N LYS A 138 19.52 -10.75 5.31
CA LYS A 138 20.61 -11.62 5.77
C LYS A 138 21.98 -11.05 5.36
N LYS A 139 22.95 -11.22 6.26
CA LYS A 139 24.33 -10.75 6.09
C LYS A 139 25.32 -11.86 6.46
N ILE A 140 26.46 -11.87 5.78
CA ILE A 140 27.67 -12.56 6.22
C ILE A 140 28.70 -11.47 6.51
N ASP A 141 29.16 -11.42 7.76
CA ASP A 141 29.92 -10.29 8.32
C ASP A 141 29.19 -8.96 8.06
N GLU A 142 29.77 -8.09 7.24
CA GLU A 142 29.18 -6.79 6.85
C GLU A 142 28.52 -6.83 5.47
N THR A 143 28.67 -7.92 4.72
CA THR A 143 28.17 -8.04 3.35
C THR A 143 26.75 -8.57 3.32
N LYS A 144 25.84 -7.80 2.70
CA LYS A 144 24.45 -8.23 2.47
C LYS A 144 24.39 -9.32 1.41
N LEU A 145 23.74 -10.43 1.71
CA LEU A 145 23.56 -11.53 0.75
C LEU A 145 22.83 -11.07 -0.53
N MET A 146 21.90 -10.13 -0.38
CA MET A 146 21.18 -9.50 -1.50
C MET A 146 22.11 -8.83 -2.53
N ILE A 147 23.26 -8.28 -2.10
CA ILE A 147 24.24 -7.67 -3.00
C ILE A 147 25.08 -8.74 -3.70
N LEU A 148 25.37 -9.84 -2.99
CA LEU A 148 26.21 -10.92 -3.50
C LEU A 148 25.49 -11.75 -4.57
N TYR A 149 24.25 -12.16 -4.28
CA TYR A 149 23.53 -13.12 -5.12
C TYR A 149 22.66 -12.45 -6.19
N LEU A 150 22.24 -11.20 -5.97
CA LEU A 150 21.37 -10.41 -6.86
C LEU A 150 19.98 -11.01 -7.17
N THR A 151 19.77 -12.30 -6.91
CA THR A 151 18.52 -13.04 -7.02
C THR A 151 17.98 -13.42 -5.65
N THR A 152 16.67 -13.40 -5.54
CA THR A 152 15.88 -13.69 -4.35
C THR A 152 15.11 -15.00 -4.45
N ASN A 153 15.02 -15.60 -5.65
CA ASN A 153 14.24 -16.82 -5.88
C ASN A 153 15.05 -18.10 -5.63
N LEU A 154 16.34 -18.06 -5.95
CA LEU A 154 17.25 -19.19 -5.81
C LEU A 154 18.00 -19.18 -4.48
N GLU A 155 18.11 -18.01 -3.86
CA GLU A 155 18.94 -17.79 -2.67
C GLU A 155 18.14 -17.13 -1.56
N GLU A 156 18.37 -17.59 -0.32
CA GLU A 156 17.76 -17.02 0.87
C GLU A 156 18.50 -15.74 1.28
N VAL A 157 18.13 -14.63 0.66
CA VAL A 157 18.75 -13.31 0.93
C VAL A 157 17.93 -12.46 1.91
N LEU A 158 16.66 -12.83 2.11
CA LEU A 158 15.80 -12.27 3.15
C LEU A 158 15.67 -13.25 4.32
N ASP A 159 15.44 -12.70 5.51
CA ASP A 159 15.15 -13.44 6.71
C ASP A 159 13.64 -13.67 6.82
N VAL A 160 13.19 -14.84 6.35
CA VAL A 160 11.76 -15.15 6.24
C VAL A 160 11.08 -15.27 7.60
N ASP A 161 11.81 -15.70 8.64
CA ASP A 161 11.27 -15.85 9.99
C ASP A 161 10.85 -14.50 10.61
N LYS A 162 11.37 -13.39 10.06
CA LYS A 162 10.99 -12.03 10.43
C LYS A 162 9.85 -11.45 9.58
N VAL A 163 9.39 -12.19 8.58
CA VAL A 163 8.27 -11.81 7.71
C VAL A 163 7.01 -12.50 8.20
N SER A 164 6.08 -11.73 8.79
CA SER A 164 4.81 -12.28 9.27
C SER A 164 3.76 -12.28 8.16
N PHE A 165 3.42 -13.45 7.62
CA PHE A 165 2.32 -13.60 6.66
C PHE A 165 0.99 -13.09 7.24
N GLU A 166 0.67 -13.47 8.49
CA GLU A 166 -0.57 -13.09 9.17
C GLU A 166 -0.71 -11.59 9.33
N LYS A 167 0.36 -10.87 9.69
CA LYS A 167 0.37 -9.40 9.79
C LYS A 167 -0.14 -8.76 8.50
N TYR A 168 0.41 -9.18 7.36
CA TYR A 168 0.08 -8.58 6.06
C TYR A 168 -1.29 -9.03 5.54
N ALA A 169 -1.65 -10.30 5.73
CA ALA A 169 -2.97 -10.81 5.37
C ALA A 169 -4.08 -10.10 6.14
N ASN A 170 -3.90 -9.92 7.46
CA ASN A 170 -4.85 -9.17 8.29
C ASN A 170 -4.93 -7.71 7.89
N ALA A 171 -3.81 -7.05 7.58
CA ALA A 171 -3.84 -5.66 7.08
C ALA A 171 -4.66 -5.53 5.78
N MET A 172 -4.51 -6.45 4.82
CA MET A 172 -5.31 -6.45 3.58
C MET A 172 -6.79 -6.72 3.84
N LYS A 173 -7.11 -7.61 4.78
CA LYS A 173 -8.49 -7.88 5.21
C LYS A 173 -9.10 -6.65 5.88
N ASP A 174 -8.38 -6.03 6.81
CA ASP A 174 -8.85 -4.87 7.57
C ASP A 174 -9.02 -3.65 6.69
N PHE A 175 -8.18 -3.50 5.64
CA PHE A 175 -8.38 -2.50 4.60
C PHE A 175 -9.77 -2.60 3.98
N TRP A 176 -10.17 -3.79 3.54
CA TRP A 176 -11.48 -4.01 2.91
C TRP A 176 -12.64 -3.90 3.90
N ASN A 177 -12.44 -4.25 5.17
CA ASN A 177 -13.48 -4.10 6.19
C ASN A 177 -13.74 -2.64 6.56
N LYS A 178 -12.74 -1.76 6.43
CA LYS A 178 -12.81 -0.36 6.86
C LYS A 178 -13.06 0.63 5.72
N ILE A 179 -12.87 0.21 4.48
CA ILE A 179 -13.20 1.05 3.33
C ILE A 179 -14.72 1.23 3.23
N LYS A 180 -15.16 2.45 2.93
CA LYS A 180 -16.59 2.72 2.75
C LYS A 180 -17.00 2.33 1.35
N SER A 181 -18.24 1.86 1.21
CA SER A 181 -18.85 1.53 -0.08
C SER A 181 -19.01 2.75 -1.00
N HIS A 182 -19.04 3.97 -0.44
CA HIS A 182 -19.21 5.22 -1.18
C HIS A 182 -18.36 6.32 -0.53
N GLN A 183 -17.27 6.75 -1.20
CA GLN A 183 -16.43 7.87 -0.75
C GLN A 183 -16.40 8.94 -1.82
N SER A 184 -16.56 10.21 -1.42
CA SER A 184 -16.41 11.35 -2.31
C SER A 184 -15.01 11.96 -2.15
N GLY A 185 -14.38 12.23 -3.29
CA GLY A 185 -13.07 12.84 -3.37
C GLY A 185 -12.91 13.55 -4.71
N SER A 186 -12.11 14.61 -4.75
CA SER A 186 -11.83 15.35 -5.99
C SER A 186 -10.33 15.39 -6.25
N ILE A 187 -9.89 14.85 -7.39
CA ILE A 187 -8.47 14.87 -7.78
C ILE A 187 -8.27 15.79 -8.98
N LYS A 188 -7.18 16.58 -8.97
CA LYS A 188 -6.48 17.01 -10.20
C LYS A 188 -5.13 16.29 -10.27
N LEU A 189 -5.08 15.15 -10.95
CA LEU A 189 -3.84 14.38 -11.10
C LEU A 189 -3.09 14.89 -12.34
N GLU A 190 -2.23 15.89 -12.16
CA GLU A 190 -1.12 16.11 -13.09
C GLU A 190 -0.04 15.07 -12.77
N ILE A 191 -0.14 13.89 -13.37
CA ILE A 191 0.93 12.89 -13.28
C ILE A 191 2.09 13.39 -14.14
N ASP A 192 3.03 14.12 -13.52
CA ASP A 192 4.37 14.26 -14.09
C ASP A 192 5.10 12.93 -13.91
N ILE A 193 5.08 12.14 -14.99
CA ILE A 193 5.76 10.85 -15.11
C ILE A 193 7.24 11.02 -15.50
N SER A 194 7.76 12.25 -15.56
CA SER A 194 9.14 12.54 -16.00
C SER A 194 10.23 12.24 -14.97
N SER A 195 9.88 11.91 -13.71
CA SER A 195 10.86 11.83 -12.61
C SER A 195 11.73 10.55 -12.57
N GLU A 196 11.87 9.79 -13.66
CA GLU A 196 12.92 8.76 -13.78
C GLU A 196 14.12 9.19 -14.66
N ASN A 197 14.12 10.39 -15.25
CA ASN A 197 15.20 10.85 -16.14
C ASN A 197 16.12 11.97 -15.62
N ASN A 198 16.10 12.33 -14.34
CA ASN A 198 16.95 13.41 -13.80
C ASN A 198 18.06 12.94 -12.84
N ILE A 199 18.73 11.81 -13.14
CA ILE A 199 20.10 11.55 -12.67
C ILE A 199 20.91 10.90 -13.81
N GLU A 200 20.90 11.50 -14.98
CA GLU A 200 22.05 11.47 -15.87
C GLU A 200 22.40 12.93 -16.17
N GLU A 201 23.70 13.23 -16.22
CA GLU A 201 24.29 14.57 -16.36
C GLU A 201 24.29 15.48 -15.13
N LYS A 202 25.17 15.16 -14.17
CA LYS A 202 26.26 16.10 -13.88
C LYS A 202 27.58 15.35 -13.82
N ALA A 203 28.43 15.71 -14.77
CA ALA A 203 29.86 15.38 -14.84
C ALA A 203 30.62 15.78 -13.56
#